data_AF-R7IN79-F1
#
_entry.id   AF-R7IN79-F1
#
_cell.length_a   1.000
_cell.length_b   1.000
_cell.length_c   1.000
_cell.angle_alpha   90.00
_cell.angle_beta   90.00
_cell.angle_gamma   90.00
#
_symmetry.space_group_name_H-M   'P 1'
#
loop_
_entity.id
_entity.type
_entity.pdbx_description
1 polymer ?
#
loop_
_entity_poly.entity_id
_entity_poly.type
_entity_poly.pdbx_seq_one_letter_code
_entity_poly.pdbx_strand_id
1 'polypeptide(L)'
;MKSGVEKYTIMWKYMQFHLALENSYHDKARALFLEINKNLDDFYAKKKISRHYYKKMKKELRQYQLMYNGIDIRKTSKNWNKKAYIVNREHFE
;
A
#
# COMPACT_ATOMS: atom_id res chain seq x y z
N MET A 1 28.83 -6.78 -2.05
CA MET A 1 28.01 -5.75 -1.36
C MET A 1 26.55 -6.05 -1.60
N LYS A 2 25.70 -6.17 -0.56
CA LYS A 2 24.24 -6.15 -0.77
C LYS A 2 23.88 -4.73 -1.14
N SER A 3 23.58 -4.51 -2.41
CA SER A 3 23.29 -3.21 -2.98
C SER A 3 22.14 -2.55 -2.19
N GLY A 4 22.35 -1.31 -1.73
CA GLY A 4 21.29 -0.52 -1.07
C GLY A 4 20.17 -0.08 -2.01
N VAL A 5 20.38 -0.27 -3.33
CA VAL A 5 19.49 0.19 -4.40
C VAL A 5 18.12 -0.47 -4.30
N GLU A 6 18.04 -1.75 -3.93
CA GLU A 6 16.76 -2.45 -3.79
C GLU A 6 15.93 -1.88 -2.63
N LYS A 7 16.56 -1.60 -1.48
CA LYS A 7 15.87 -0.95 -0.36
C LYS A 7 15.41 0.46 -0.74
N TYR A 8 16.27 1.22 -1.43
CA TYR A 8 15.92 2.55 -1.92
C TYR A 8 14.75 2.50 -2.90
N THR A 9 14.75 1.55 -3.84
CA THR A 9 13.66 1.35 -4.80
C THR A 9 12.33 1.07 -4.08
N ILE A 10 12.34 0.20 -3.07
CA ILE A 10 11.14 -0.07 -2.26
C ILE A 10 10.68 1.20 -1.52
N MET A 11 11.58 1.91 -0.85
CA MET A 11 11.23 3.12 -0.09
C MET A 11 10.71 4.24 -0.98
N TRP A 12 11.34 4.46 -2.14
CA TRP A 12 10.91 5.47 -3.10
C TRP A 12 9.50 5.17 -3.61
N LYS A 13 9.21 3.92 -4.00
CA LYS A 13 7.86 3.52 -4.43
C LYS A 13 6.85 3.61 -3.30
N TYR A 14 7.24 3.26 -2.08
CA TYR A 14 6.40 3.38 -0.90
C TYR A 14 6.00 4.84 -0.61
N MET A 15 6.94 5.78 -0.75
CA MET A 15 6.63 7.21 -0.67
C MET A 15 5.68 7.66 -1.78
N GLN A 16 5.92 7.25 -3.03
CA GLN A 16 5.02 7.53 -4.15
C GLN A 16 3.61 6.96 -3.94
N PHE A 17 3.51 5.81 -3.28
CA PHE A 17 2.24 5.17 -2.93
C PHE A 17 1.45 6.03 -1.93
N HIS A 18 2.10 6.49 -0.85
CA HIS A 18 1.48 7.38 0.13
C HIS A 18 1.05 8.71 -0.49
N LEU A 19 1.91 9.33 -1.31
CA LEU A 19 1.55 10.53 -2.07
C LEU A 19 0.34 10.29 -2.98
N ALA A 20 0.25 9.13 -3.64
CA ALA A 20 -0.91 8.79 -4.46
C ALA A 20 -2.19 8.58 -3.61
N LEU A 21 -2.08 8.04 -2.40
CA LEU A 21 -3.21 7.94 -1.46
C LEU A 21 -3.69 9.31 -1.01
N GLU A 22 -2.78 10.19 -0.57
CA GLU A 22 -3.08 11.56 -0.12
C GLU A 22 -3.78 12.38 -1.21
N ASN A 23 -3.36 12.21 -2.46
CA ASN A 23 -3.96 12.90 -3.62
C ASN A 23 -5.17 12.16 -4.23
N SER A 24 -5.67 11.10 -3.58
CA SER A 24 -6.81 10.33 -4.09
C SER A 24 -6.62 9.73 -5.50
N TYR A 25 -5.39 9.43 -5.90
CA TYR A 25 -5.08 8.75 -7.16
C TYR A 25 -5.14 7.23 -6.98
N HIS A 26 -6.36 6.69 -6.89
CA HIS A 26 -6.62 5.31 -6.47
C HIS A 26 -5.98 4.26 -7.39
N ASP A 27 -6.07 4.44 -8.71
CA ASP A 27 -5.50 3.49 -9.67
C ASP A 27 -3.97 3.50 -9.60
N LYS A 28 -3.37 4.68 -9.44
CA LYS A 28 -1.91 4.84 -9.27
C LYS A 28 -1.45 4.22 -7.95
N ALA A 29 -2.17 4.48 -6.86
CA ALA A 29 -1.89 3.89 -5.55
C ALA A 29 -2.00 2.35 -5.62
N ARG A 30 -3.02 1.81 -6.29
CA ARG A 30 -3.17 0.37 -6.50
C ARG A 30 -2.01 -0.23 -7.29
N ALA A 31 -1.63 0.40 -8.39
CA ALA A 31 -0.51 -0.06 -9.22
C ALA A 31 0.81 -0.08 -8.43
N LEU A 32 1.11 1.00 -7.70
CA LEU A 32 2.28 1.10 -6.84
C LEU A 32 2.26 0.04 -5.72
N PHE A 33 1.11 -0.18 -5.08
CA PHE A 33 0.95 -1.19 -4.05
C PHE A 33 1.28 -2.61 -4.55
N LEU A 34 0.77 -2.98 -5.72
CA LEU A 34 1.07 -4.28 -6.35
C LEU A 34 2.54 -4.39 -6.72
N GLU A 35 3.11 -3.32 -7.26
CA GLU A 35 4.51 -3.29 -7.67
C GLU A 35 5.48 -3.38 -6.49
N ILE A 36 5.19 -2.70 -5.38
CA ILE A 36 5.99 -2.80 -4.14
C ILE A 36 5.94 -4.24 -3.62
N ASN A 37 4.77 -4.87 -3.58
CA ASN A 37 4.64 -6.25 -3.14
C ASN A 37 5.46 -7.22 -4.00
N LYS A 38 5.37 -7.08 -5.33
CA LYS A 38 6.15 -7.88 -6.26
C LYS A 38 7.65 -7.67 -6.05
N ASN A 39 8.11 -6.42 -5.98
CA ASN A 39 9.51 -6.10 -5.77
C ASN A 39 10.04 -6.64 -4.44
N LEU A 40 9.24 -6.60 -3.36
CA LEU A 40 9.62 -7.18 -2.07
C LEU A 40 9.85 -8.69 -2.17
N ASP A 41 8.94 -9.39 -2.83
CA ASP A 41 9.03 -10.84 -3.00
C ASP A 41 10.23 -11.22 -3.87
N ASP A 42 10.41 -10.54 -5.00
CA ASP A 42 11.54 -10.75 -5.93
C ASP A 42 12.89 -10.46 -5.29
N PHE A 43 13.01 -9.33 -4.58
CA PHE A 43 14.27 -8.95 -3.93
C PHE A 43 14.60 -9.85 -2.75
N TYR A 44 13.60 -10.34 -2.03
CA TYR A 44 13.81 -11.29 -0.95
C TYR A 44 14.25 -12.66 -1.49
N ALA A 45 13.57 -13.18 -2.52
CA ALA A 45 13.92 -14.45 -3.17
C ALA A 45 15.36 -14.42 -3.72
N LYS A 46 15.79 -13.30 -4.31
CA LYS A 46 17.16 -13.09 -4.81
C LYS A 46 18.18 -12.76 -3.72
N LYS A 47 17.80 -12.80 -2.43
CA LYS A 47 18.64 -12.46 -1.26
C LYS A 47 19.24 -11.05 -1.30
N LYS A 48 18.62 -10.13 -2.06
CA LYS A 48 19.05 -8.73 -2.22
C LYS A 48 18.66 -7.86 -1.03
N ILE A 49 17.58 -8.20 -0.33
CA ILE A 49 17.17 -7.57 0.93
C ILE A 49 17.21 -8.56 2.11
N SER A 50 17.30 -8.04 3.34
CA SER A 50 17.30 -8.88 4.54
C SER A 50 15.89 -9.38 4.88
N ARG A 51 15.81 -10.55 5.52
CA ARG A 51 14.54 -11.11 6.03
C ARG A 51 13.83 -10.13 6.98
N HIS A 52 14.60 -9.43 7.81
CA HIS A 52 14.05 -8.42 8.73
C HIS A 52 13.36 -7.28 7.97
N TYR A 53 14.04 -6.71 6.96
CA TYR A 53 13.48 -5.64 6.13
C TYR A 53 12.24 -6.11 5.37
N TYR A 54 12.30 -7.29 4.74
CA TYR A 54 11.16 -7.90 4.06
C TYR A 54 9.93 -8.03 4.98
N LYS A 55 10.11 -8.61 6.18
CA LYS A 55 9.02 -8.76 7.17
C LYS A 55 8.45 -7.41 7.62
N LYS A 56 9.32 -6.42 7.86
CA LYS A 56 8.89 -5.06 8.22
C LYS A 56 7.98 -4.47 7.14
N MET A 57 8.43 -4.45 5.89
CA MET A 57 7.67 -3.85 4.79
C MET A 57 6.36 -4.61 4.50
N LYS A 58 6.36 -5.95 4.53
CA LYS A 58 5.12 -6.73 4.38
C LYS A 58 4.11 -6.43 5.50
N LYS A 59 4.57 -6.19 6.74
CA LYS A 59 3.70 -5.81 7.85
C LYS A 59 3.06 -4.43 7.61
N GLU A 60 3.83 -3.46 7.14
CA GLU A 60 3.32 -2.12 6.79
C GLU A 60 2.29 -2.22 5.65
N LEU A 61 2.59 -2.97 4.59
CA LEU A 61 1.69 -3.12 3.43
C LEU A 61 0.40 -3.90 3.75
N ARG A 62 0.41 -4.76 4.77
CA ARG A 62 -0.76 -5.54 5.17
C ARG A 62 -1.95 -4.68 5.56
N GLN A 63 -1.72 -3.47 6.09
CA GLN A 63 -2.79 -2.53 6.42
C GLN A 63 -3.60 -2.12 5.18
N TYR A 64 -2.94 -2.04 4.02
CA TYR A 64 -3.56 -1.69 2.74
C TYR A 64 -4.09 -2.91 1.97
N GLN A 65 -3.67 -4.13 2.32
CA GLN A 65 -4.22 -5.35 1.70
C GLN A 65 -5.74 -5.43 1.88
N LEU A 66 -6.29 -5.00 3.02
CA LEU A 66 -7.75 -4.96 3.22
C LEU A 66 -8.45 -3.99 2.24
N MET A 67 -7.78 -2.89 1.87
CA MET A 67 -8.31 -1.94 0.90
C MET A 67 -8.34 -2.52 -0.52
N TYR A 68 -7.34 -3.31 -0.90
CA TYR A 68 -7.16 -3.77 -2.28
C TYR A 68 -7.53 -5.25 -2.55
N ASN A 69 -7.70 -6.09 -1.52
CA ASN A 69 -8.05 -7.52 -1.64
C ASN A 69 -9.56 -7.81 -1.74
N GLY A 70 -10.46 -6.81 -1.72
CA GLY A 70 -11.87 -7.09 -2.06
C GLY A 70 -12.95 -6.38 -1.24
N ILE A 71 -12.69 -5.22 -0.64
CA ILE A 71 -13.79 -4.26 -0.46
C ILE A 71 -13.75 -3.36 -1.68
N ASP A 72 -14.71 -3.56 -2.59
CA ASP A 72 -14.85 -2.84 -3.85
C ASP A 72 -14.69 -1.33 -3.64
N ILE A 73 -13.51 -0.80 -3.97
CA ILE A 73 -13.12 0.61 -3.83
C ILE A 73 -14.10 1.55 -4.54
N ARG A 74 -14.79 1.05 -5.58
CA ARG A 74 -15.82 1.79 -6.30
C ARG A 74 -17.11 1.98 -5.51
N LYS A 75 -17.40 1.12 -4.52
CA LYS A 75 -18.53 1.29 -3.58
C LYS A 75 -18.20 2.21 -2.40
N THR A 76 -16.92 2.49 -2.16
CA THR A 76 -16.45 3.37 -1.08
C THR A 76 -16.08 4.78 -1.55
N SER A 77 -16.35 5.19 -2.80
CA SER A 77 -16.04 6.55 -3.31
C SER A 77 -16.59 7.68 -2.43
N LYS A 78 -17.68 7.45 -1.68
CA LYS A 78 -18.24 8.43 -0.71
C LYS A 78 -17.48 8.56 0.61
N ASN A 79 -16.58 7.63 0.95
CA ASN A 79 -15.89 7.59 2.24
C ASN A 79 -14.38 7.88 2.17
N TRP A 80 -13.83 8.12 0.98
CA TRP A 80 -12.40 8.40 0.82
C TRP A 80 -11.92 9.63 1.59
N ASN A 81 -12.80 10.60 1.86
CA ASN A 81 -12.41 11.90 2.43
C ASN A 81 -13.16 12.35 3.69
N LYS A 82 -13.99 11.51 4.35
CA LYS A 82 -14.74 11.97 5.55
C LYS A 82 -14.79 11.07 6.79
N LYS A 83 -14.53 9.75 6.74
CA LYS A 83 -14.79 8.86 7.89
C LYS A 83 -13.87 7.63 7.98
N ALA A 84 -12.59 7.84 8.26
CA ALA A 84 -11.81 6.79 8.93
C ALA A 84 -12.28 6.56 10.39
N TYR A 85 -13.15 7.43 10.92
CA TYR A 85 -13.69 7.30 12.27
C TYR A 85 -15.19 7.64 12.28
N ILE A 86 -15.98 6.71 12.83
CA ILE A 86 -17.36 6.85 13.35
C ILE A 86 -18.48 7.05 12.29
N VAL A 87 -19.20 5.97 12.00
CA VAL A 87 -20.48 6.00 11.27
C VAL A 87 -21.63 5.90 12.28
N ASN A 88 -22.23 7.04 12.64
CA ASN A 88 -23.61 7.08 13.18
C ASN A 88 -24.63 6.93 12.04
N ARG A 89 -25.73 6.26 12.39
CA ARG A 89 -26.61 5.40 11.58
C ARG A 89 -27.90 6.09 11.10
N GLU A 90 -27.93 7.39 10.87
CA GLU A 90 -29.22 8.09 10.69
C GLU A 90 -29.20 9.12 9.55
N HIS A 91 -28.98 8.71 8.30
CA HIS A 91 -29.19 9.61 7.15
C HIS A 91 -29.53 8.85 5.86
N PHE A 92 -30.58 8.03 5.93
CA PHE A 92 -31.31 7.55 4.76
C PHE A 92 -32.81 7.56 5.11
N GLU A 93 -33.39 8.76 5.21
CA GLU A 93 -34.78 9.04 4.84
C GLU A 93 -34.75 10.18 3.81
#